data_AF-A0A178B5B3-F1
#
_entry.id   AF-A0A178B5B3-F1
#
_cell.length_a   1.000
_cell.length_b   1.000
_cell.length_c   1.000
_cell.angle_alpha   90.00
_cell.angle_beta   90.00
_cell.angle_gamma   90.00
#
_symmetry.space_group_name_H-M   'P 1'
#
loop_
_entity.id
_entity.type
_entity.pdbx_description
1 polymer ?
#
loop_
_entity_poly.entity_id
_entity_poly.type
_entity_poly.pdbx_seq_one_letter_code
_entity_poly.pdbx_strand_id
1 'polypeptide(L)'
;MARYERIARDLEKLPCELHDGVLVGLEFAQLIQLSVYAGPRVTWSLENSLAPWGPLFREGDKLRTLLQLTHLVKKYCYKNPKDKEDHNLRSSYRYLTTRGRLSFLSYQGADWSLHPSEFRTHGVVDPAALVRRWRASLKDIVLDTTGNALYEDYPRLIEPWQDNVPGAQIIFAKAKQGLLSIEELSQFIELYQRLRVVRAEAFAEELRGLANLYEAHPTRLKMPFAPQTNRLNRQHIPSAMRREARLIVKRANTTWWKYKEIFSYRFAYPFPALVMYDWTLQLFRKVMQKHVCLGSEHLQVIVDKSKPVLDGLPQWAPSLLAHLQNDQSAGVSNALDHFEVRPERSPYRNKCRPRSEGELKWLASFAEVIAWMEVEFPDILQVVRSVEWDRLVKLHTT
;
A
#
# COMPACT_ATOMS: atom_id res chain seq x y z
N MET A 1 18.09 17.12 -14.12
CA MET A 1 19.39 17.61 -13.61
C MET A 1 20.25 18.16 -14.74
N ALA A 2 20.48 17.43 -15.83
CA ALA A 2 21.28 17.88 -16.99
C ALA A 2 20.93 19.27 -17.60
N ARG A 3 19.68 19.75 -17.48
CA ARG A 3 19.28 21.06 -18.02
C ARG A 3 19.96 22.24 -17.32
N TYR A 4 19.86 22.33 -15.99
CA TYR A 4 20.39 23.48 -15.25
C TYR A 4 21.91 23.46 -15.15
N GLU A 5 22.51 22.28 -15.12
CA GLU A 5 23.95 22.12 -15.23
C GLU A 5 24.47 22.65 -16.58
N ARG A 6 23.76 22.40 -17.69
CA ARG A 6 24.10 22.99 -18.99
C ARG A 6 23.92 24.51 -18.98
N ILE A 7 22.78 25.01 -18.47
CA ILE A 7 22.51 26.45 -18.38
C ILE A 7 23.59 27.15 -17.54
N ALA A 8 23.94 26.60 -16.38
CA ALA A 8 25.01 27.15 -15.54
C ALA A 8 26.34 27.19 -16.30
N ARG A 9 26.75 26.10 -16.96
CA ARG A 9 27.97 26.06 -17.78
C ARG A 9 27.97 27.07 -18.92
N ASP A 10 26.83 27.30 -19.55
CA ASP A 10 26.72 28.26 -20.64
C ASP A 10 26.75 29.70 -20.12
N LEU A 11 26.09 29.97 -18.97
CA LEU A 11 26.21 31.26 -18.29
C LEU A 11 27.64 31.53 -17.83
N GLU A 12 28.37 30.54 -17.29
CA GLU A 12 29.78 30.75 -16.88
C GLU A 12 30.71 31.22 -18.01
N LYS A 13 30.36 30.95 -19.28
CA LYS A 13 31.11 31.44 -20.45
C LYS A 13 30.80 32.90 -20.78
N LEU A 14 29.68 33.42 -20.31
CA LEU A 14 29.26 34.79 -20.53
C LEU A 14 29.88 35.73 -19.45
N PRO A 15 30.04 37.02 -19.78
CA PRO A 15 30.35 38.04 -18.79
C PRO A 15 29.12 38.30 -17.89
N CYS A 16 29.35 38.66 -16.61
CA CYS A 16 28.31 38.73 -15.58
C CYS A 16 27.17 39.71 -15.93
N GLU A 17 27.46 40.75 -16.71
CA GLU A 17 26.52 41.77 -17.18
C GLU A 17 25.41 41.17 -18.07
N LEU A 18 25.67 40.03 -18.70
CA LEU A 18 24.67 39.32 -19.52
C LEU A 18 23.86 38.29 -18.72
N HIS A 19 24.24 38.00 -17.48
CA HIS A 19 23.52 37.03 -16.66
C HIS A 19 22.14 37.54 -16.25
N ASP A 20 22.02 38.83 -15.96
CA ASP A 20 20.80 39.48 -15.47
C ASP A 20 19.59 39.20 -16.37
N GLY A 21 19.75 39.37 -17.68
CA GLY A 21 18.68 39.13 -18.64
C GLY A 21 18.15 37.69 -18.63
N VAL A 22 18.99 36.72 -18.29
CA VAL A 22 18.59 35.31 -18.15
C VAL A 22 18.02 35.04 -16.77
N LEU A 23 18.70 35.47 -15.70
CA LEU A 23 18.33 35.18 -14.32
C LEU A 23 16.98 35.80 -13.93
N VAL A 24 16.67 37.02 -14.42
CA VAL A 24 15.38 37.69 -14.19
C VAL A 24 14.21 36.91 -14.82
N GLY A 25 14.46 36.15 -15.88
CA GLY A 25 13.43 35.31 -16.50
C GLY A 25 13.09 34.04 -15.74
N LEU A 26 13.83 33.69 -14.68
CA LEU A 26 13.69 32.43 -13.96
C LEU A 26 12.80 32.58 -12.72
N GLU A 27 12.03 31.53 -12.40
CA GLU A 27 11.31 31.45 -11.13
C GLU A 27 12.29 31.24 -9.96
N PHE A 28 11.91 31.64 -8.74
CA PHE A 28 12.78 31.45 -7.57
C PHE A 28 13.23 30.00 -7.35
N ALA A 29 12.33 29.03 -7.58
CA ALA A 29 12.69 27.61 -7.53
C ALA A 29 13.74 27.22 -8.58
N GLN A 30 13.70 27.84 -9.77
CA GLN A 30 14.64 27.59 -10.85
C GLN A 30 16.02 28.21 -10.55
N LEU A 31 16.04 29.39 -9.91
CA LEU A 31 17.27 30.02 -9.42
C LEU A 31 17.98 29.15 -8.38
N ILE A 32 17.24 28.56 -7.42
CA ILE A 32 17.83 27.62 -6.46
C ILE A 32 18.35 26.36 -7.17
N GLN A 33 17.69 25.87 -8.23
CA GLN A 33 18.22 24.72 -9.00
C GLN A 33 19.49 25.07 -9.76
N LEU A 34 19.56 26.27 -10.32
CA LEU A 34 20.73 26.78 -11.01
C LEU A 34 21.91 26.94 -10.04
N SER A 35 21.68 27.45 -8.83
CA SER A 35 22.72 27.69 -7.82
C SER A 35 23.43 26.40 -7.36
N VAL A 36 22.81 25.23 -7.51
CA VAL A 36 23.45 23.93 -7.22
C VAL A 36 24.64 23.68 -8.15
N TYR A 37 24.58 24.17 -9.39
CA TYR A 37 25.59 23.94 -10.43
C TYR A 37 26.36 25.20 -10.80
N ALA A 38 26.12 26.31 -10.10
CA ALA A 38 26.75 27.59 -10.38
C ALA A 38 28.25 27.50 -10.10
N GLY A 39 29.06 27.96 -11.06
CA GLY A 39 30.46 28.24 -10.82
C GLY A 39 30.64 29.61 -10.16
N PRO A 40 31.88 30.13 -10.09
CA PRO A 40 32.16 31.38 -9.39
C PRO A 40 31.40 32.59 -9.97
N ARG A 41 31.25 32.70 -11.30
CA ARG A 41 30.63 33.89 -11.91
C ARG A 41 29.13 33.89 -11.78
N VAL A 42 28.48 32.74 -11.99
CA VAL A 42 27.03 32.60 -11.80
C VAL A 42 26.68 32.74 -10.32
N THR A 43 27.50 32.21 -9.41
CA THR A 43 27.31 32.42 -7.96
C THR A 43 27.39 33.91 -7.62
N TRP A 44 28.43 34.60 -8.09
CA TRP A 44 28.55 36.05 -7.89
C TRP A 44 27.33 36.80 -8.43
N SER A 45 26.82 36.40 -9.59
CA SER A 45 25.65 37.05 -10.21
C SER A 45 24.38 36.77 -9.41
N LEU A 46 24.14 35.54 -8.96
CA LEU A 46 23.01 35.21 -8.07
C LEU A 46 23.04 36.01 -6.77
N GLU A 47 24.23 36.29 -6.23
CA GLU A 47 24.38 37.06 -4.99
C GLU A 47 24.23 38.57 -5.17
N ASN A 48 24.62 39.13 -6.32
CA ASN A 48 24.77 40.58 -6.52
C ASN A 48 23.77 41.18 -7.52
N SER A 49 23.39 40.44 -8.56
CA SER A 49 22.36 40.87 -9.54
C SER A 49 20.97 40.87 -8.92
N LEU A 50 20.67 39.83 -8.15
CA LEU A 50 19.38 39.64 -7.49
C LEU A 50 19.44 40.20 -6.07
N ALA A 51 19.79 41.48 -5.92
CA ALA A 51 20.09 42.11 -4.63
C ALA A 51 19.11 41.78 -3.47
N PRO A 52 17.78 41.64 -3.67
CA PRO A 52 16.86 41.21 -2.61
C PRO A 52 17.06 39.77 -2.09
N TRP A 53 17.64 38.89 -2.91
CA TRP A 53 17.81 37.46 -2.64
C TRP A 53 19.25 37.05 -2.35
N GLY A 54 20.23 37.93 -2.57
CA GLY A 54 21.64 37.65 -2.29
C GLY A 54 21.91 37.03 -0.91
N PRO A 55 21.32 37.53 0.19
CA PRO A 55 21.45 36.92 1.52
C PRO A 55 20.96 35.47 1.59
N LEU A 56 19.92 35.12 0.81
CA LEU A 56 19.32 33.79 0.79
C LEU A 56 20.23 32.77 0.09
N PHE A 57 20.94 33.19 -0.95
CA PHE A 57 21.90 32.31 -1.65
C PHE A 57 23.17 32.07 -0.84
N ARG A 58 23.59 33.02 0.01
CA ARG A 58 24.70 32.82 0.96
C ARG A 58 24.39 31.78 2.04
N GLU A 59 23.12 31.62 2.42
CA GLU A 59 22.65 30.52 3.29
C GLU A 59 22.17 29.28 2.51
N GLY A 60 22.58 29.16 1.24
CA GLY A 60 21.92 28.35 0.22
C GLY A 60 21.74 26.86 0.53
N ASP A 61 22.56 26.26 1.40
CA ASP A 61 22.44 24.84 1.77
C ASP A 61 21.04 24.46 2.26
N LYS A 62 20.46 25.26 3.16
CA LYS A 62 19.13 24.98 3.71
C LYS A 62 18.03 25.11 2.66
N LEU A 63 18.14 26.11 1.79
CA LEU A 63 17.18 26.33 0.71
C LEU A 63 17.26 25.24 -0.36
N ARG A 64 18.48 24.75 -0.66
CA ARG A 64 18.70 23.60 -1.55
C ARG A 64 18.05 22.34 -0.98
N THR A 65 18.25 22.06 0.30
CA THR A 65 17.60 20.92 0.99
C THR A 65 16.08 21.04 0.98
N LEU A 66 15.53 22.23 1.27
CA LEU A 66 14.09 22.48 1.22
C LEU A 66 13.50 22.32 -0.18
N LEU A 67 14.25 22.70 -1.21
CA LEU A 67 13.83 22.50 -2.59
C LEU A 67 13.82 21.00 -2.97
N GLN A 68 14.87 20.26 -2.61
CA GLN A 68 14.90 18.80 -2.80
C GLN A 68 13.72 18.14 -2.08
N LEU A 69 13.44 18.54 -0.84
CA LEU A 69 12.29 18.08 -0.08
C LEU A 69 10.97 18.45 -0.77
N THR A 70 10.88 19.66 -1.35
CA THR A 70 9.72 20.08 -2.15
C THR A 70 9.51 19.16 -3.35
N HIS A 71 10.57 18.69 -4.00
CA HIS A 71 10.46 17.69 -5.08
C HIS A 71 9.96 16.34 -4.59
N LEU A 72 10.42 15.87 -3.43
CA LEU A 72 9.92 14.64 -2.81
C LEU A 72 8.45 14.75 -2.45
N VAL A 73 8.05 15.86 -1.82
CA VAL A 73 6.65 16.16 -1.49
C VAL A 73 5.80 16.24 -2.75
N LYS A 74 6.28 16.91 -3.82
CA LYS A 74 5.59 16.95 -5.11
C LYS A 74 5.43 15.57 -5.75
N LYS A 75 6.44 14.71 -5.62
CA LYS A 75 6.43 13.35 -6.18
C LYS A 75 5.47 12.43 -5.44
N TYR A 76 5.51 12.48 -4.11
CA TYR A 76 4.87 11.48 -3.27
C TYR A 76 3.64 11.97 -2.53
N CYS A 77 3.58 13.22 -2.07
CA CYS A 77 2.49 13.71 -1.26
C CYS A 77 1.47 14.56 -2.04
N TYR A 78 1.72 14.79 -3.34
CA TYR A 78 0.99 15.78 -4.11
C TYR A 78 0.47 15.23 -5.44
N LYS A 79 -0.81 15.43 -5.73
CA LYS A 79 -1.40 15.25 -7.06
C LYS A 79 -1.56 16.63 -7.71
N ASN A 80 -0.91 16.83 -8.85
CA ASN A 80 -1.21 18.00 -9.68
C ASN A 80 -2.65 17.86 -10.20
N PRO A 81 -3.58 18.78 -9.90
CA PRO A 81 -4.92 18.72 -10.47
C PRO A 81 -4.81 18.83 -11.98
N LYS A 82 -5.27 17.79 -12.68
CA LYS A 82 -5.21 17.74 -14.14
C LYS A 82 -6.36 18.51 -14.79
N ASP A 83 -7.45 18.73 -14.06
CA ASP A 83 -8.68 19.34 -14.57
C ASP A 83 -9.16 20.46 -13.63
N LYS A 84 -9.67 21.55 -14.23
CA LYS A 84 -10.28 22.67 -13.50
C LYS A 84 -11.48 22.21 -12.65
N GLU A 85 -12.16 21.14 -13.04
CA GLU A 85 -13.34 20.60 -12.34
C GLU A 85 -13.02 19.75 -11.10
N ASP A 86 -11.75 19.43 -10.82
CA ASP A 86 -11.33 18.72 -9.59
C ASP A 86 -11.35 19.68 -8.37
N HIS A 87 -12.30 20.64 -8.35
CA HIS A 87 -12.55 21.62 -7.28
C HIS A 87 -12.90 20.97 -5.93
N ASN A 88 -13.29 19.69 -5.94
CA ASN A 88 -13.50 18.90 -4.73
C ASN A 88 -12.19 18.42 -4.08
N LEU A 89 -11.05 18.43 -4.78
CA LEU A 89 -9.71 18.32 -4.20
C LEU A 89 -9.23 19.68 -3.68
N ARG A 90 -10.10 20.35 -2.90
CA ARG A 90 -9.82 21.59 -2.17
C ARG A 90 -8.57 21.49 -1.30
N SER A 91 -8.08 20.31 -0.93
CA SER A 91 -6.84 20.17 -0.16
C SER A 91 -5.60 20.35 -1.04
N SER A 92 -5.46 19.64 -2.16
CA SER A 92 -4.20 19.62 -2.92
C SER A 92 -3.88 20.94 -3.63
N TYR A 93 -4.84 21.60 -4.29
CA TYR A 93 -4.54 22.90 -4.91
C TYR A 93 -4.29 24.01 -3.87
N ARG A 94 -4.93 23.93 -2.67
CA ARG A 94 -4.80 24.95 -1.62
C ARG A 94 -3.38 25.13 -1.06
N TYR A 95 -2.56 24.10 -0.96
CA TYR A 95 -1.26 24.25 -0.29
C TYR A 95 -0.24 25.04 -1.10
N LEU A 96 -0.26 24.95 -2.43
CA LEU A 96 0.68 25.67 -3.28
C LEU A 96 0.14 27.02 -3.75
N THR A 97 -1.16 27.13 -4.08
CA THR A 97 -1.72 28.35 -4.69
C THR A 97 -2.63 29.16 -3.76
N THR A 98 -3.43 28.53 -2.90
CA THR A 98 -4.50 29.26 -2.18
C THR A 98 -4.22 29.57 -0.71
N ARG A 99 -3.23 28.92 -0.07
CA ARG A 99 -2.71 29.33 1.26
C ARG A 99 -1.56 30.33 1.16
N GLY A 100 -1.08 30.65 -0.05
CA GLY A 100 -0.01 31.63 -0.31
C GLY A 100 1.35 31.31 0.35
N ARG A 101 1.47 30.19 1.08
CA ARG A 101 2.66 29.93 1.90
C ARG A 101 3.89 29.57 1.08
N LEU A 102 3.71 29.05 -0.14
CA LEU A 102 4.77 28.69 -1.09
C LEU A 102 4.62 29.37 -2.46
N SER A 103 3.68 30.32 -2.60
CA SER A 103 3.51 31.08 -3.86
C SER A 103 4.77 31.86 -4.23
N PHE A 104 5.65 32.11 -3.26
CA PHE A 104 6.94 32.72 -3.52
C PHE A 104 7.87 31.90 -4.41
N LEU A 105 7.63 30.59 -4.54
CA LEU A 105 8.39 29.74 -5.45
C LEU A 105 8.00 29.93 -6.92
N SER A 106 6.85 30.55 -7.22
CA SER A 106 6.32 30.74 -8.57
C SER A 106 6.44 32.17 -9.13
N TYR A 107 7.05 33.11 -8.39
CA TYR A 107 7.23 34.47 -8.89
C TYR A 107 8.31 34.55 -9.98
N GLN A 108 8.07 35.37 -11.00
CA GLN A 108 9.02 35.71 -12.06
C GLN A 108 9.71 37.05 -11.77
N GLY A 109 10.86 37.32 -12.38
CA GLY A 109 11.63 38.55 -12.11
C GLY A 109 10.89 39.85 -12.39
N ALA A 110 9.92 39.88 -13.30
CA ALA A 110 9.06 41.05 -13.51
C ALA A 110 8.23 41.37 -12.24
N ASP A 111 7.77 40.35 -11.51
CA ASP A 111 7.03 40.52 -10.26
C ASP A 111 7.92 41.12 -9.16
N TRP A 112 9.24 40.91 -9.23
CA TRP A 112 10.19 41.26 -8.16
C TRP A 112 10.51 42.75 -8.12
N SER A 113 10.44 43.42 -9.28
CA SER A 113 10.74 44.85 -9.42
C SER A 113 9.56 45.75 -9.08
N LEU A 114 8.32 45.24 -9.20
CA LEU A 114 7.11 46.04 -9.13
C LEU A 114 6.58 46.26 -7.69
N HIS A 115 6.81 45.33 -6.76
CA HIS A 115 6.23 45.41 -5.41
C HIS A 115 7.18 45.05 -4.26
N PRO A 116 8.29 45.79 -4.04
CA PRO A 116 9.23 45.54 -2.93
C PRO A 116 8.57 45.49 -1.54
N SER A 117 7.46 46.19 -1.34
CA SER A 117 6.69 46.23 -0.10
C SER A 117 5.89 44.95 0.15
N GLU A 118 5.34 44.32 -0.89
CA GLU A 118 4.59 43.07 -0.77
C GLU A 118 5.51 41.90 -0.38
N PHE A 119 6.74 41.87 -0.91
CA PHE A 119 7.77 40.91 -0.51
C PHE A 119 8.26 41.11 0.94
N ARG A 120 8.32 42.36 1.41
CA ARG A 120 8.61 42.70 2.81
C ARG A 120 7.48 42.24 3.74
N THR A 121 6.22 42.45 3.37
CA THR A 121 5.06 41.98 4.16
C THR A 121 4.93 40.47 4.19
N HIS A 122 5.41 39.76 3.16
CA HIS A 122 5.45 38.30 3.14
C HIS A 122 6.67 37.69 3.87
N GLY A 123 7.54 38.49 4.48
CA GLY A 123 8.61 38.00 5.35
C GLY A 123 9.75 37.28 4.62
N VAL A 124 9.94 37.55 3.33
CA VAL A 124 10.99 36.94 2.50
C VAL A 124 12.38 37.53 2.80
N VAL A 125 12.43 38.73 3.39
CA VAL A 125 13.68 39.44 3.71
C VAL A 125 14.46 38.81 4.86
N ASP A 126 13.82 37.99 5.71
CA ASP A 126 14.49 37.20 6.75
C ASP A 126 14.68 35.75 6.27
N PRO A 127 15.92 35.33 5.92
CA PRO A 127 16.24 33.96 5.55
C PRO A 127 15.72 32.91 6.54
N ALA A 128 15.82 33.18 7.83
CA ALA A 128 15.39 32.26 8.87
C ALA A 128 13.86 32.13 8.91
N ALA A 129 13.13 33.23 8.72
CA ALA A 129 11.67 33.20 8.60
C ALA A 129 11.20 32.44 7.36
N LEU A 130 11.86 32.65 6.20
CA LEU A 130 11.56 31.95 4.97
C LEU A 130 11.75 30.43 5.13
N VAL A 131 12.92 30.00 5.61
CA VAL A 131 13.23 28.59 5.88
C VAL A 131 12.22 27.98 6.84
N ARG A 132 11.87 28.69 7.92
CA ARG A 132 10.89 28.22 8.91
C ARG A 132 9.50 28.04 8.31
N ARG A 133 9.02 29.02 7.53
CA ARG A 133 7.69 28.97 6.90
C ARG A 133 7.63 27.92 5.80
N TRP A 134 8.68 27.79 4.99
CA TRP A 134 8.78 26.76 3.96
C TRP A 134 8.78 25.37 4.59
N ARG A 135 9.63 25.14 5.61
CA ARG A 135 9.65 23.89 6.39
C ARG A 135 8.29 23.56 6.98
N ALA A 136 7.65 24.52 7.68
CA ALA A 136 6.34 24.30 8.28
C ALA A 136 5.30 23.89 7.24
N SER A 137 5.30 24.54 6.07
CA SER A 137 4.38 24.22 4.99
C SER A 137 4.61 22.81 4.40
N LEU A 138 5.86 22.40 4.21
CA LEU A 138 6.18 21.05 3.74
C LEU A 138 5.81 19.99 4.77
N LYS A 139 6.09 20.25 6.05
CA LYS A 139 5.72 19.39 7.16
C LYS A 139 4.21 19.20 7.25
N ASP A 140 3.44 20.29 7.18
CA ASP A 140 1.98 20.23 7.18
C ASP A 140 1.46 19.33 6.04
N ILE A 141 1.98 19.49 4.82
CA ILE A 141 1.56 18.64 3.67
C ILE A 141 1.85 17.16 3.93
N VAL A 142 3.05 16.85 4.43
CA VAL A 142 3.46 15.46 4.70
C VAL A 142 2.58 14.86 5.79
N LEU A 143 2.44 15.55 6.92
CA LEU A 143 1.65 15.08 8.06
C LEU A 143 0.16 14.98 7.73
N ASP A 144 -0.41 15.89 6.95
CA ASP A 144 -1.80 15.78 6.48
C ASP A 144 -1.98 14.55 5.58
N THR A 145 -0.96 14.21 4.78
CA THR A 145 -1.00 13.06 3.87
C THR A 145 -0.82 11.73 4.62
N THR A 146 0.03 11.70 5.64
CA THR A 146 0.36 10.49 6.40
C THR A 146 -0.35 10.38 7.75
N GLY A 147 -1.15 11.37 8.14
CA GLY A 147 -1.70 11.55 9.49
C GLY A 147 -2.41 10.29 9.98
N ASN A 148 -3.38 9.77 9.24
CA ASN A 148 -4.09 8.57 9.67
C ASN A 148 -3.19 7.35 9.78
N ALA A 149 -2.23 7.19 8.88
CA ALA A 149 -1.27 6.09 8.98
C ALA A 149 -0.40 6.21 10.24
N LEU A 150 -0.06 7.43 10.68
CA LEU A 150 0.76 7.70 11.86
C LEU A 150 -0.04 7.67 13.18
N TYR A 151 -1.30 8.07 13.16
CA TYR A 151 -2.10 8.28 14.38
C TYR A 151 -3.17 7.21 14.60
N GLU A 152 -3.95 6.87 13.56
CA GLU A 152 -5.09 5.97 13.68
C GLU A 152 -4.71 4.51 13.35
N ASP A 153 -3.84 4.33 12.37
CA ASP A 153 -3.54 3.03 11.77
C ASP A 153 -2.09 2.58 11.93
N TYR A 154 -1.34 3.23 12.83
CA TYR A 154 0.06 2.91 13.11
C TYR A 154 0.30 1.42 13.41
N PRO A 155 -0.47 0.78 14.32
CA PRO A 155 -0.23 -0.62 14.68
C PRO A 155 -0.45 -1.60 13.54
N ARG A 156 -1.08 -1.14 12.46
CA ARG A 156 -1.44 -1.97 11.31
C ARG A 156 -0.57 -1.70 10.10
N LEU A 157 -0.26 -0.44 9.85
CA LEU A 157 0.37 0.00 8.61
C LEU A 157 1.86 0.23 8.72
N ILE A 158 2.35 0.47 9.92
CA ILE A 158 3.74 0.87 10.18
C ILE A 158 4.41 -0.13 11.09
N GLU A 159 3.86 -0.35 12.29
CA GLU A 159 4.48 -1.18 13.33
C GLU A 159 4.90 -2.59 12.86
N PRO A 160 4.06 -3.36 12.12
CA PRO A 160 4.45 -4.71 11.69
C PRO A 160 5.52 -4.75 10.59
N TRP A 161 5.84 -3.61 9.99
CA TRP A 161 6.64 -3.51 8.76
C TRP A 161 7.90 -2.68 8.94
N GLN A 162 7.98 -1.88 10.00
CA GLN A 162 9.08 -0.93 10.22
C GLN A 162 10.44 -1.63 10.38
N ASP A 163 10.45 -2.87 10.87
CA ASP A 163 11.68 -3.66 11.04
C ASP A 163 12.29 -4.08 9.70
N ASN A 164 11.47 -4.14 8.66
CA ASN A 164 11.92 -4.44 7.29
C ASN A 164 12.53 -3.22 6.59
N VAL A 165 12.54 -2.04 7.24
CA VAL A 165 13.06 -0.80 6.68
C VAL A 165 14.09 -0.20 7.67
N PRO A 166 15.39 -0.40 7.43
CA PRO A 166 16.43 0.07 8.34
C PRO A 166 16.32 1.56 8.67
N GLY A 167 16.34 1.90 9.96
CA GLY A 167 16.22 3.28 10.46
C GLY A 167 14.79 3.82 10.59
N ALA A 168 13.77 3.08 10.14
CA ALA A 168 12.38 3.53 10.16
C ALA A 168 11.82 3.75 11.57
N GLN A 169 12.14 2.87 12.52
CA GLN A 169 11.61 2.94 13.89
C GLN A 169 11.83 4.32 14.55
N ILE A 170 13.07 4.83 14.50
CA ILE A 170 13.46 6.10 15.13
C ILE A 170 12.73 7.26 14.47
N ILE A 171 12.73 7.29 13.13
CA ILE A 171 12.15 8.40 12.36
C ILE A 171 10.62 8.40 12.48
N PHE A 172 9.97 7.24 12.46
CA PHE A 172 8.51 7.14 12.61
C PHE A 172 8.05 7.49 14.03
N ALA A 173 8.81 7.14 15.07
CA ALA A 173 8.52 7.57 16.44
C ALA A 173 8.57 9.11 16.56
N LYS A 174 9.61 9.75 16.00
CA LYS A 174 9.73 11.23 15.95
C LYS A 174 8.62 11.87 15.12
N ALA A 175 8.25 11.26 13.99
CA ALA A 175 7.16 11.71 13.13
C ALA A 175 5.83 11.72 13.87
N LYS A 176 5.54 10.67 14.64
CA LYS A 176 4.33 10.56 15.48
C LYS A 176 4.26 11.68 16.51
N GLN A 177 5.40 12.09 17.09
CA GLN A 177 5.48 13.23 18.01
C GLN A 177 5.43 14.60 17.28
N GLY A 178 5.49 14.61 15.95
CA GLY A 178 5.54 15.84 15.17
C GLY A 178 6.86 16.59 15.31
N LEU A 179 7.97 15.94 15.66
CA LEU A 179 9.24 16.58 16.00
C LEU A 179 10.31 16.52 14.90
N LEU A 180 9.92 16.37 13.63
CA LEU A 180 10.88 16.18 12.53
C LEU A 180 11.65 17.48 12.16
N SER A 181 12.98 17.39 12.12
CA SER A 181 13.89 18.31 11.40
C SER A 181 13.63 18.31 9.88
N ILE A 182 14.34 19.14 9.11
CA ILE A 182 14.22 19.13 7.63
C ILE A 182 14.80 17.82 7.07
N GLU A 183 15.97 17.44 7.56
CA GLU A 183 16.68 16.23 7.20
C GLU A 183 15.87 14.99 7.59
N GLU A 184 15.32 14.99 8.80
CA GLU A 184 14.46 13.91 9.29
C GLU A 184 13.13 13.84 8.52
N LEU A 185 12.61 14.97 8.04
CA LEU A 185 11.42 14.98 7.18
C LEU A 185 11.71 14.39 5.79
N SER A 186 12.88 14.67 5.23
CA SER A 186 13.33 14.02 3.99
C SER A 186 13.50 12.51 4.17
N GLN A 187 14.20 12.10 5.24
CA GLN A 187 14.37 10.69 5.60
C GLN A 187 13.02 10.01 5.84
N PHE A 188 12.10 10.67 6.55
CA PHE A 188 10.76 10.16 6.77
C PHE A 188 10.07 9.85 5.44
N ILE A 189 10.14 10.76 4.47
CA ILE A 189 9.47 10.56 3.19
C ILE A 189 10.02 9.34 2.45
N GLU A 190 11.33 9.21 2.41
CA GLU A 190 11.99 8.08 1.75
C GLU A 190 11.71 6.76 2.46
N LEU A 191 11.84 6.71 3.79
CA LEU A 191 11.58 5.51 4.58
C LEU A 191 10.11 5.10 4.51
N TYR A 192 9.17 6.06 4.55
CA TYR A 192 7.76 5.79 4.39
C TYR A 192 7.43 5.27 2.99
N GLN A 193 8.08 5.81 1.95
CA GLN A 193 7.93 5.28 0.60
C GLN A 193 8.49 3.85 0.48
N ARG A 194 9.66 3.55 1.07
CA ARG A 194 10.21 2.19 1.11
C ARG A 194 9.28 1.22 1.83
N LEU A 195 8.75 1.62 2.99
CA LEU A 195 7.75 0.86 3.74
C LEU A 195 6.51 0.53 2.90
N ARG A 196 5.98 1.50 2.14
CA ARG A 196 4.86 1.28 1.22
C ARG A 196 5.19 0.21 0.18
N VAL A 197 6.39 0.23 -0.38
CA VAL A 197 6.85 -0.74 -1.39
C VAL A 197 7.01 -2.13 -0.79
N VAL A 198 7.72 -2.27 0.34
CA VAL A 198 7.91 -3.55 1.04
C VAL A 198 6.57 -4.21 1.36
N ARG A 199 5.61 -3.44 1.88
CA ARG A 199 4.27 -3.95 2.17
C ARG A 199 3.52 -4.38 0.90
N ALA A 200 3.64 -3.59 -0.16
CA ALA A 200 3.03 -3.91 -1.46
C ALA A 200 3.61 -5.19 -2.07
N GLU A 201 4.91 -5.41 -1.92
CA GLU A 201 5.61 -6.62 -2.36
C GLU A 201 5.16 -7.85 -1.57
N ALA A 202 5.04 -7.74 -0.25
CA ALA A 202 4.53 -8.83 0.58
C ALA A 202 3.08 -9.22 0.20
N PHE A 203 2.20 -8.25 -0.02
CA PHE A 203 0.84 -8.52 -0.51
C PHE A 203 0.82 -9.14 -1.91
N ALA A 204 1.73 -8.70 -2.79
CA ALA A 204 1.85 -9.25 -4.12
C ALA A 204 2.35 -10.70 -4.09
N GLU A 205 3.28 -11.02 -3.19
CA GLU A 205 3.80 -12.37 -3.02
C GLU A 205 2.74 -13.33 -2.51
N GLU A 206 1.94 -12.91 -1.54
CA GLU A 206 0.79 -13.71 -1.13
C GLU A 206 -0.18 -13.97 -2.29
N LEU A 207 -0.54 -12.95 -3.06
CA LEU A 207 -1.46 -13.15 -4.18
C LEU A 207 -0.91 -14.15 -5.20
N ARG A 208 0.42 -14.17 -5.41
CA ARG A 208 1.07 -15.18 -6.23
C ARG A 208 0.98 -16.56 -5.59
N GLY A 209 1.21 -16.66 -4.28
CA GLY A 209 1.04 -17.89 -3.50
C GLY A 209 -0.37 -18.45 -3.60
N LEU A 210 -1.40 -17.62 -3.42
CA LEU A 210 -2.81 -17.99 -3.60
C LEU A 210 -3.13 -18.42 -5.03
N ALA A 211 -2.59 -17.71 -6.03
CA ALA A 211 -2.76 -18.10 -7.43
C ALA A 211 -2.18 -19.49 -7.72
N ASN A 212 -0.96 -19.75 -7.24
CA ASN A 212 -0.30 -21.04 -7.40
C ASN A 212 -1.08 -22.15 -6.68
N LEU A 213 -1.55 -21.88 -5.46
CA LEU A 213 -2.34 -22.83 -4.68
C LEU A 213 -3.67 -23.17 -5.36
N TYR A 214 -4.36 -22.16 -5.92
CA TYR A 214 -5.58 -22.38 -6.69
C TYR A 214 -5.33 -23.21 -7.95
N GLU A 215 -4.24 -22.98 -8.67
CA GLU A 215 -3.86 -23.77 -9.85
C GLU A 215 -3.52 -25.22 -9.51
N ALA A 216 -2.88 -25.45 -8.37
CA ALA A 216 -2.55 -26.79 -7.90
C ALA A 216 -3.79 -27.58 -7.43
N HIS A 217 -4.77 -26.90 -6.82
CA HIS A 217 -5.96 -27.56 -6.27
C HIS A 217 -7.30 -26.92 -6.72
N PRO A 218 -7.57 -26.82 -8.04
CA PRO A 218 -8.70 -26.05 -8.58
C PRO A 218 -10.07 -26.68 -8.29
N THR A 219 -10.10 -27.96 -7.93
CA THR A 219 -11.31 -28.69 -7.53
C THR A 219 -11.57 -28.63 -6.02
N ARG A 220 -10.57 -28.24 -5.22
CA ARG A 220 -10.62 -28.27 -3.75
C ARG A 220 -10.75 -26.88 -3.15
N LEU A 221 -10.28 -25.88 -3.87
CA LEU A 221 -10.33 -24.48 -3.47
C LEU A 221 -11.27 -23.67 -4.35
N LYS A 222 -11.94 -22.70 -3.74
CA LYS A 222 -12.84 -21.75 -4.39
C LYS A 222 -12.70 -20.35 -3.79
N MET A 223 -13.32 -19.38 -4.45
CA MET A 223 -13.51 -18.05 -3.87
C MET A 223 -14.64 -18.10 -2.81
N PRO A 224 -14.64 -17.25 -1.77
CA PRO A 224 -15.61 -17.29 -0.66
C PRO A 224 -17.09 -17.35 -1.05
N PHE A 225 -17.43 -16.79 -2.21
CA PHE A 225 -18.81 -16.70 -2.72
C PHE A 225 -19.01 -17.43 -4.05
N ALA A 226 -18.01 -18.20 -4.48
CA ALA A 226 -18.19 -19.05 -5.66
C ALA A 226 -19.19 -20.18 -5.32
N PRO A 227 -20.09 -20.54 -6.25
CA PRO A 227 -21.00 -21.66 -6.08
C PRO A 227 -20.22 -22.96 -5.77
N GLN A 228 -20.84 -23.91 -5.06
CA GLN A 228 -20.24 -25.23 -4.81
C GLN A 228 -20.17 -26.12 -6.07
N THR A 229 -20.58 -25.60 -7.23
CA THR A 229 -20.49 -26.30 -8.51
C THR A 229 -19.05 -26.41 -8.99
N ASN A 230 -18.74 -27.46 -9.74
CA ASN A 230 -17.40 -27.74 -10.30
C ASN A 230 -17.02 -26.80 -11.47
N ARG A 231 -17.13 -25.47 -11.27
CA ARG A 231 -16.72 -24.46 -12.25
C ARG A 231 -15.21 -24.28 -12.16
N LEU A 232 -14.52 -24.88 -13.11
CA LEU A 232 -13.08 -24.83 -13.23
C LEU A 232 -12.64 -23.57 -13.98
N ASN A 233 -12.74 -22.40 -13.34
CA ASN A 233 -12.10 -21.16 -13.82
C ASN A 233 -10.57 -21.21 -13.58
N ARG A 234 -9.93 -22.27 -14.08
CA ARG A 234 -8.53 -22.64 -13.84
C ARG A 234 -7.54 -21.56 -14.22
N GLN A 235 -7.86 -20.75 -15.24
CA GLN A 235 -6.95 -19.72 -15.73
C GLN A 235 -7.35 -18.32 -15.29
N HIS A 236 -8.64 -18.00 -15.24
CA HIS A 236 -9.11 -16.63 -15.02
C HIS A 236 -8.77 -16.12 -13.61
N ILE A 237 -9.03 -16.91 -12.57
CA ILE A 237 -8.80 -16.51 -11.18
C ILE A 237 -7.30 -16.32 -10.90
N PRO A 238 -6.40 -17.29 -11.20
CA PRO A 238 -4.96 -17.11 -11.01
C PRO A 238 -4.37 -15.96 -11.84
N SER A 239 -4.80 -15.81 -13.11
CA SER A 239 -4.34 -14.72 -13.96
C SER A 239 -4.73 -13.35 -13.40
N ALA A 240 -5.94 -13.23 -12.85
CA ALA A 240 -6.39 -12.02 -12.19
C ALA A 240 -5.58 -11.73 -10.92
N MET A 241 -5.36 -12.72 -10.05
CA MET A 241 -4.51 -12.57 -8.85
C MET A 241 -3.09 -12.10 -9.20
N ARG A 242 -2.44 -12.71 -10.21
CA ARG A 242 -1.10 -12.29 -10.66
C ARG A 242 -1.08 -10.91 -11.30
N ARG A 243 -2.15 -10.54 -12.03
CA ARG A 243 -2.31 -9.17 -12.55
C ARG A 243 -2.41 -8.17 -11.40
N GLU A 244 -3.25 -8.44 -10.40
CA GLU A 244 -3.42 -7.58 -9.22
C GLU A 244 -2.11 -7.46 -8.43
N ALA A 245 -1.36 -8.56 -8.23
CA ALA A 245 -0.04 -8.54 -7.59
C ALA A 245 0.92 -7.55 -8.27
N ARG A 246 0.99 -7.56 -9.60
CA ARG A 246 1.80 -6.59 -10.38
C ARG A 246 1.29 -5.16 -10.21
N LEU A 247 -0.03 -4.96 -10.19
CA LEU A 247 -0.63 -3.63 -10.07
C LEU A 247 -0.38 -3.01 -8.70
N ILE A 248 -0.40 -3.80 -7.61
CA ILE A 248 -0.14 -3.32 -6.25
C ILE A 248 1.27 -2.74 -6.13
N VAL A 249 2.28 -3.49 -6.56
CA VAL A 249 3.69 -3.04 -6.55
C VAL A 249 3.89 -1.84 -7.47
N LYS A 250 3.32 -1.87 -8.68
CA LYS A 250 3.40 -0.75 -9.61
C LYS A 250 2.79 0.52 -9.02
N ARG A 251 1.61 0.41 -8.38
CA ARG A 251 0.95 1.56 -7.73
C ARG A 251 1.81 2.10 -6.60
N ALA A 252 2.28 1.25 -5.69
CA ALA A 252 3.15 1.69 -4.60
C ALA A 252 4.37 2.49 -5.08
N ASN A 253 4.97 2.11 -6.21
CA ASN A 253 6.12 2.81 -6.80
C ASN A 253 5.80 4.10 -7.56
N THR A 254 4.62 4.17 -8.19
CA THR A 254 4.31 5.23 -9.17
C THR A 254 3.23 6.20 -8.72
N THR A 255 2.42 5.84 -7.72
CA THR A 255 1.35 6.69 -7.23
C THR A 255 1.80 7.53 -6.04
N TRP A 256 1.33 8.76 -6.04
CA TRP A 256 1.30 9.61 -4.87
C TRP A 256 0.47 8.97 -3.76
N TRP A 257 0.78 9.33 -2.53
CA TRP A 257 0.19 8.82 -1.31
C TRP A 257 -1.22 9.37 -1.17
N LYS A 258 -2.23 8.51 -1.36
CA LYS A 258 -3.60 8.90 -1.03
C LYS A 258 -3.91 8.49 0.41
N TYR A 259 -4.53 9.41 1.14
CA TYR A 259 -5.16 9.15 2.44
C TYR A 259 -5.96 7.83 2.45
N LYS A 260 -6.71 7.54 1.37
CA LYS A 260 -7.53 6.32 1.26
C LYS A 260 -6.83 5.13 0.59
N GLU A 261 -5.69 5.29 -0.08
CA GLU A 261 -5.13 4.25 -0.97
C GLU A 261 -4.89 2.91 -0.26
N ILE A 262 -4.58 2.97 1.04
CA ILE A 262 -4.22 1.80 1.84
C ILE A 262 -5.47 1.02 2.33
N PHE A 263 -6.62 1.69 2.40
CA PHE A 263 -7.90 1.09 2.84
C PHE A 263 -8.85 0.84 1.68
N SER A 264 -8.66 1.60 0.59
CA SER A 264 -9.49 1.55 -0.60
C SER A 264 -8.83 0.76 -1.72
N TYR A 265 -7.71 0.05 -1.48
CA TYR A 265 -7.38 -1.09 -2.34
C TYR A 265 -8.43 -2.17 -2.10
N ARG A 266 -9.62 -1.91 -2.64
CA ARG A 266 -10.64 -2.91 -2.87
C ARG A 266 -10.04 -3.74 -3.97
N PHE A 267 -9.51 -4.90 -3.63
CA PHE A 267 -9.36 -5.93 -4.64
C PHE A 267 -10.72 -6.00 -5.36
N ALA A 268 -10.70 -5.95 -6.69
CA ALA A 268 -11.95 -6.06 -7.45
C ALA A 268 -12.72 -7.36 -7.08
N TYR A 269 -12.01 -8.34 -6.52
CA TYR A 269 -12.54 -9.59 -6.01
C TYR A 269 -11.92 -9.90 -4.63
N PRO A 270 -12.60 -10.65 -3.76
CA PRO A 270 -12.06 -11.07 -2.46
C PRO A 270 -10.98 -12.17 -2.62
N PHE A 271 -10.01 -11.97 -3.51
CA PHE A 271 -8.87 -12.84 -3.77
C PHE A 271 -8.09 -13.29 -2.52
N PRO A 272 -7.88 -12.46 -1.48
CA PRO A 272 -7.11 -12.88 -0.31
C PRO A 272 -7.84 -13.86 0.62
N ALA A 273 -8.83 -14.59 0.13
CA ALA A 273 -9.66 -15.46 0.95
C ALA A 273 -10.04 -16.74 0.22
N LEU A 274 -9.11 -17.44 -0.45
CA LEU A 274 -9.42 -18.79 -0.92
C LEU A 274 -9.99 -19.62 0.24
N VAL A 275 -11.08 -20.34 -0.04
CA VAL A 275 -11.75 -21.23 0.89
C VAL A 275 -11.86 -22.61 0.27
N MET A 276 -11.99 -23.62 1.13
CA MET A 276 -12.27 -24.99 0.70
C MET A 276 -13.71 -25.12 0.17
N TYR A 277 -13.96 -26.04 -0.76
CA TYR A 277 -15.33 -26.47 -1.06
C TYR A 277 -15.91 -27.26 0.12
N ASP A 278 -17.22 -27.18 0.33
CA ASP A 278 -17.88 -27.82 1.49
C ASP A 278 -17.72 -29.34 1.45
N TRP A 279 -17.78 -29.94 0.26
CA TRP A 279 -17.57 -31.38 0.08
C TRP A 279 -16.19 -31.83 0.57
N THR A 280 -15.15 -31.00 0.47
CA THR A 280 -13.80 -31.36 0.96
C THR A 280 -13.78 -31.42 2.49
N LEU A 281 -14.48 -30.50 3.15
CA LEU A 281 -14.63 -30.50 4.61
C LEU A 281 -15.42 -31.73 5.07
N GLN A 282 -16.48 -32.09 4.33
CA GLN A 282 -17.27 -33.29 4.59
C GLN A 282 -16.45 -34.57 4.43
N LEU A 283 -15.61 -34.66 3.39
CA LEU A 283 -14.71 -35.80 3.18
C LEU A 283 -13.75 -35.95 4.37
N PHE A 284 -13.04 -34.88 4.73
CA PHE A 284 -12.13 -34.88 5.87
C PHE A 284 -12.84 -35.35 7.15
N ARG A 285 -14.03 -34.80 7.44
CA ARG A 285 -14.84 -35.20 8.59
C ARG A 285 -15.16 -36.70 8.58
N LYS A 286 -15.68 -37.22 7.46
CA LYS A 286 -16.11 -38.63 7.38
C LYS A 286 -14.94 -39.61 7.48
N VAL A 287 -13.80 -39.28 6.86
CA VAL A 287 -12.57 -40.09 6.99
C VAL A 287 -12.12 -40.12 8.45
N MET A 288 -12.03 -38.95 9.09
CA MET A 288 -11.65 -38.85 10.51
C MET A 288 -12.61 -39.63 11.41
N GLN A 289 -13.93 -39.47 11.25
CA GLN A 289 -14.93 -40.18 12.05
C GLN A 289 -14.86 -41.71 11.86
N LYS A 290 -14.76 -42.19 10.61
CA LYS A 290 -14.76 -43.63 10.32
C LYS A 290 -13.50 -44.33 10.82
N HIS A 291 -12.33 -43.68 10.77
CA HIS A 291 -11.07 -44.36 11.01
C HIS A 291 -10.39 -44.00 12.34
N VAL A 292 -10.66 -42.81 12.89
CA VAL A 292 -10.13 -42.37 14.19
C VAL A 292 -11.01 -42.85 15.34
N CYS A 293 -12.33 -42.80 15.20
CA CYS A 293 -13.23 -43.21 16.27
C CYS A 293 -13.44 -44.74 16.35
N LEU A 294 -13.20 -45.47 15.25
CA LEU A 294 -13.43 -46.92 15.19
C LEU A 294 -12.14 -47.75 15.29
N GLY A 295 -10.98 -47.11 15.53
CA GLY A 295 -9.71 -47.82 15.77
C GLY A 295 -9.19 -48.61 14.58
N SER A 296 -9.14 -48.02 13.38
CA SER A 296 -8.69 -48.73 12.17
C SER A 296 -7.17 -48.84 12.03
N GLU A 297 -6.69 -49.79 11.24
CA GLU A 297 -5.25 -49.94 10.90
C GLU A 297 -4.64 -48.69 10.25
N HIS A 298 -5.47 -47.83 9.62
CA HIS A 298 -5.03 -46.58 9.00
C HIS A 298 -4.92 -45.41 9.98
N LEU A 299 -5.21 -45.61 11.27
CA LEU A 299 -5.28 -44.55 12.28
C LEU A 299 -4.01 -43.71 12.33
N GLN A 300 -2.85 -44.35 12.43
CA GLN A 300 -1.58 -43.64 12.59
C GLN A 300 -1.24 -42.81 11.34
N VAL A 301 -1.44 -43.37 10.15
CA VAL A 301 -1.19 -42.68 8.88
C VAL A 301 -2.11 -41.48 8.70
N ILE A 302 -3.39 -41.61 9.05
CA ILE A 302 -4.37 -40.51 8.99
C ILE A 302 -3.97 -39.40 9.96
N VAL A 303 -3.61 -39.75 11.20
CA VAL A 303 -3.19 -38.78 12.23
C VAL A 303 -1.91 -38.06 11.79
N ASP A 304 -0.90 -38.78 11.33
CA ASP A 304 0.38 -38.21 10.92
C ASP A 304 0.22 -37.24 9.74
N LYS A 305 -0.56 -37.62 8.73
CA LYS A 305 -0.84 -36.75 7.57
C LYS A 305 -1.74 -35.57 7.91
N SER A 306 -2.67 -35.73 8.85
CA SER A 306 -3.60 -34.66 9.24
C SER A 306 -3.03 -33.73 10.31
N LYS A 307 -1.93 -34.13 10.98
CA LYS A 307 -1.31 -33.35 12.06
C LYS A 307 -1.00 -31.90 11.67
N PRO A 308 -0.40 -31.58 10.50
CA PRO A 308 -0.14 -30.19 10.11
C PRO A 308 -1.43 -29.35 9.96
N VAL A 309 -2.54 -29.99 9.59
CA VAL A 309 -3.86 -29.36 9.46
C VAL A 309 -4.49 -29.10 10.82
N LEU A 310 -4.35 -30.05 11.75
CA LEU A 310 -4.92 -29.97 13.10
C LEU A 310 -4.12 -29.01 13.99
N ASP A 311 -2.79 -29.09 13.96
CA ASP A 311 -1.89 -28.24 14.74
C ASP A 311 -1.88 -26.79 14.21
N GLY A 312 -2.05 -26.61 12.90
CA GLY A 312 -2.00 -25.31 12.22
C GLY A 312 -3.35 -24.58 12.12
N LEU A 313 -4.37 -25.00 12.88
CA LEU A 313 -5.75 -24.55 12.67
C LEU A 313 -5.91 -23.02 12.86
N PRO A 314 -6.36 -22.27 11.83
CA PRO A 314 -6.56 -20.82 11.94
C PRO A 314 -7.63 -20.47 12.98
N GLN A 315 -7.54 -19.32 13.67
CA GLN A 315 -8.49 -18.93 14.72
C GLN A 315 -9.97 -18.89 14.32
N TRP A 316 -10.29 -18.76 13.02
CA TRP A 316 -11.66 -18.81 12.51
C TRP A 316 -12.15 -20.25 12.23
N ALA A 317 -11.24 -21.20 12.03
CA ALA A 317 -11.54 -22.59 11.71
C ALA A 317 -12.08 -23.45 12.87
N PRO A 318 -11.89 -23.16 14.17
CA PRO A 318 -12.56 -23.88 15.25
C PRO A 318 -14.08 -23.84 15.13
N SER A 319 -14.66 -22.74 14.62
CA SER A 319 -16.10 -22.71 14.34
C SER A 319 -16.48 -23.68 13.22
N LEU A 320 -15.63 -23.85 12.21
CA LEU A 320 -15.75 -24.84 11.14
C LEU A 320 -15.72 -26.27 11.69
N LEU A 321 -14.85 -26.55 12.67
CA LEU A 321 -14.69 -27.87 13.29
C LEU A 321 -15.73 -28.18 14.39
N ALA A 322 -16.18 -27.18 15.16
CA ALA A 322 -17.18 -27.36 16.22
C ALA A 322 -18.55 -27.75 15.65
N HIS A 323 -18.92 -27.25 14.46
CA HIS A 323 -20.08 -27.74 13.72
C HIS A 323 -19.92 -29.20 13.24
N LEU A 324 -18.69 -29.74 13.19
CA LEU A 324 -18.45 -31.15 12.88
C LEU A 324 -18.70 -32.10 14.08
N GLN A 325 -18.76 -31.57 15.31
CA GLN A 325 -18.97 -32.36 16.52
C GLN A 325 -20.45 -32.48 16.91
N ASN A 326 -21.29 -31.47 16.60
CA ASN A 326 -22.68 -31.40 17.11
C ASN A 326 -23.78 -31.92 16.17
N ASP A 327 -23.44 -32.39 14.98
CA ASP A 327 -24.41 -32.64 13.90
C ASP A 327 -24.85 -34.12 13.78
N GLN A 328 -25.40 -34.68 14.86
CA GLN A 328 -26.05 -36.01 14.84
C GLN A 328 -27.59 -35.96 14.89
N SER A 329 -28.25 -34.80 15.08
CA SER A 329 -29.66 -34.84 15.51
C SER A 329 -30.61 -33.70 15.10
N ALA A 330 -30.28 -32.75 14.21
CA ALA A 330 -31.28 -31.77 13.78
C ALA A 330 -31.18 -31.35 12.31
N GLY A 331 -32.34 -31.25 11.66
CA GLY A 331 -32.60 -30.78 10.28
C GLY A 331 -31.45 -30.06 9.56
N VAL A 332 -30.88 -30.78 8.60
CA VAL A 332 -29.73 -30.45 7.74
C VAL A 332 -29.91 -29.18 6.87
N SER A 333 -31.05 -28.51 6.93
CA SER A 333 -31.38 -27.43 5.98
C SER A 333 -31.00 -26.02 6.42
N ASN A 334 -30.88 -25.72 7.73
CA ASN A 334 -30.73 -24.31 8.18
C ASN A 334 -29.32 -23.95 8.69
N ALA A 335 -28.47 -24.92 9.03
CA ALA A 335 -27.12 -24.64 9.55
C ALA A 335 -26.07 -24.47 8.45
N LEU A 336 -26.27 -25.07 7.27
CA LEU A 336 -25.38 -24.93 6.11
C LEU A 336 -25.58 -23.63 5.33
N ASP A 337 -26.77 -23.02 5.40
CA ASP A 337 -27.02 -21.64 4.93
C ASP A 337 -26.26 -20.57 5.75
N HIS A 338 -25.59 -20.98 6.83
CA HIS A 338 -24.71 -20.13 7.65
C HIS A 338 -23.22 -20.42 7.46
N PHE A 339 -22.83 -21.32 6.54
CA PHE A 339 -21.46 -21.44 6.02
C PHE A 339 -21.14 -20.38 4.96
N GLU A 340 -21.99 -19.36 4.81
CA GLU A 340 -21.44 -18.05 4.51
C GLU A 340 -20.38 -17.79 5.57
N VAL A 341 -19.10 -17.87 5.21
CA VAL A 341 -18.05 -17.08 5.85
C VAL A 341 -18.52 -15.64 5.66
N ARG A 342 -19.50 -15.19 6.46
CA ARG A 342 -20.05 -13.86 6.43
C ARG A 342 -18.88 -13.03 6.90
N PRO A 343 -18.25 -12.26 5.99
CA PRO A 343 -17.25 -11.30 6.42
C PRO A 343 -17.87 -10.26 7.37
N GLU A 344 -19.20 -10.26 7.50
CA GLU A 344 -20.01 -9.32 8.26
C GLU A 344 -19.81 -9.33 9.77
N ARG A 345 -19.36 -10.44 10.38
CA ARG A 345 -19.08 -10.50 11.83
C ARG A 345 -17.60 -10.63 12.17
N SER A 346 -16.78 -10.77 11.14
CA SER A 346 -15.35 -10.59 11.26
C SER A 346 -15.12 -9.12 11.65
N PRO A 347 -14.39 -8.76 12.73
CA PRO A 347 -13.97 -7.36 12.99
C PRO A 347 -13.17 -6.75 11.82
N TYR A 348 -12.93 -7.55 10.78
CA TYR A 348 -12.30 -7.30 9.51
C TYR A 348 -13.26 -6.83 8.40
N ARG A 349 -14.52 -6.46 8.71
CA ARG A 349 -15.52 -5.87 7.77
C ARG A 349 -14.97 -4.69 6.94
N ASN A 350 -13.80 -4.15 7.31
CA ASN A 350 -13.12 -3.09 6.58
C ASN A 350 -11.87 -3.48 5.77
N LYS A 351 -11.23 -4.65 5.93
CA LYS A 351 -9.85 -4.81 5.40
C LYS A 351 -9.59 -6.25 4.94
N CYS A 352 -9.67 -6.47 3.62
CA CYS A 352 -9.06 -7.60 2.91
C CYS A 352 -7.55 -7.58 3.21
N ARG A 353 -7.14 -8.16 4.35
CA ARG A 353 -5.73 -8.34 4.65
C ARG A 353 -5.22 -9.56 3.91
N PRO A 354 -3.92 -9.60 3.57
CA PRO A 354 -3.24 -10.86 3.38
C PRO A 354 -3.55 -11.87 4.49
N ARG A 355 -3.77 -13.13 4.13
CA ARG A 355 -3.69 -14.29 5.03
C ARG A 355 -2.30 -14.33 5.66
N SER A 356 -2.20 -14.77 6.90
CA SER A 356 -0.86 -14.99 7.45
C SER A 356 -0.14 -16.09 6.65
N GLU A 357 1.19 -16.09 6.64
CA GLU A 357 1.96 -17.18 6.01
C GLU A 357 1.54 -18.55 6.58
N GLY A 358 1.19 -18.60 7.88
CA GLY A 358 0.64 -19.79 8.52
C GLY A 358 -0.70 -20.23 7.94
N GLU A 359 -1.61 -19.30 7.64
CA GLU A 359 -2.90 -19.63 7.01
C GLU A 359 -2.74 -20.14 5.57
N LEU A 360 -1.79 -19.60 4.79
CA LEU A 360 -1.48 -20.10 3.45
C LEU A 360 -0.90 -21.51 3.50
N LYS A 361 0.06 -21.75 4.41
CA LYS A 361 0.62 -23.09 4.67
C LYS A 361 -0.47 -24.07 5.10
N TRP A 362 -1.37 -23.65 5.98
CA TRP A 362 -2.50 -24.49 6.40
C TRP A 362 -3.44 -24.85 5.25
N LEU A 363 -3.81 -23.89 4.40
CA LEU A 363 -4.66 -24.14 3.22
C LEU A 363 -4.00 -25.13 2.25
N ALA A 364 -2.68 -25.01 2.04
CA ALA A 364 -1.91 -25.94 1.23
C ALA A 364 -1.93 -27.35 1.81
N SER A 365 -1.58 -27.50 3.09
CA SER A 365 -1.61 -28.78 3.80
C SER A 365 -3.00 -29.41 3.77
N PHE A 366 -4.06 -28.63 3.97
CA PHE A 366 -5.43 -29.14 3.90
C PHE A 366 -5.75 -29.66 2.50
N ALA A 367 -5.43 -28.90 1.44
CA ALA A 367 -5.69 -29.30 0.08
C ALA A 367 -4.92 -30.56 -0.35
N GLU A 368 -3.70 -30.76 0.18
CA GLU A 368 -2.89 -31.96 -0.01
C GLU A 368 -3.48 -33.17 0.73
N VAL A 369 -3.90 -33.01 1.98
CA VAL A 369 -4.57 -34.07 2.75
C VAL A 369 -5.85 -34.53 2.05
N ILE A 370 -6.64 -33.60 1.54
CA ILE A 370 -7.84 -33.93 0.76
C ILE A 370 -7.48 -34.68 -0.53
N ALA A 371 -6.46 -34.23 -1.25
CA ALA A 371 -6.01 -34.90 -2.46
C ALA A 371 -5.60 -36.36 -2.18
N TRP A 372 -4.93 -36.60 -1.05
CA TRP A 372 -4.61 -37.94 -0.58
C TRP A 372 -5.86 -38.74 -0.19
N MET A 373 -6.79 -38.15 0.57
CA MET A 373 -8.03 -38.82 0.97
C MET A 373 -8.92 -39.22 -0.22
N GLU A 374 -8.91 -38.44 -1.30
CA GLU A 374 -9.63 -38.78 -2.53
C GLU A 374 -9.13 -40.08 -3.16
N VAL A 375 -7.84 -40.39 -3.00
CA VAL A 375 -7.20 -41.59 -3.58
C VAL A 375 -7.39 -42.79 -2.64
N GLU A 376 -7.17 -42.61 -1.34
CA GLU A 376 -7.23 -43.71 -0.37
C GLU A 376 -8.65 -44.10 0.05
N PHE A 377 -9.61 -43.16 0.05
CA PHE A 377 -10.98 -43.39 0.53
C PHE A 377 -12.03 -43.09 -0.55
N PRO A 378 -11.97 -43.77 -1.72
CA PRO A 378 -12.88 -43.51 -2.84
C PRO A 378 -14.34 -43.85 -2.50
N ASP A 379 -14.57 -44.80 -1.60
CA ASP A 379 -15.88 -45.18 -1.08
C ASP A 379 -16.55 -44.02 -0.33
N ILE A 380 -15.79 -43.35 0.56
CA ILE A 380 -16.27 -42.20 1.31
C ILE A 380 -16.47 -41.01 0.37
N LEU A 381 -15.55 -40.80 -0.57
CA LEU A 381 -15.64 -39.73 -1.57
C LEU A 381 -16.93 -39.83 -2.40
N GLN A 382 -17.28 -41.04 -2.85
CA GLN A 382 -18.49 -41.27 -3.64
C GLN A 382 -19.75 -40.89 -2.86
N VAL A 383 -19.82 -41.27 -1.57
CA VAL A 383 -20.93 -40.92 -0.68
C VAL A 383 -21.02 -39.41 -0.44
N VAL A 384 -19.89 -38.72 -0.26
CA VAL A 384 -19.90 -37.27 -0.04
C VAL A 384 -20.34 -36.54 -1.32
N ARG A 385 -19.83 -36.96 -2.48
CA ARG A 385 -20.19 -36.32 -3.75
C ARG A 385 -21.65 -36.57 -4.13
N SER A 386 -22.21 -37.76 -3.93
CA SER A 386 -23.61 -38.04 -4.26
C SER A 386 -24.58 -37.15 -3.48
N VAL A 387 -24.33 -36.97 -2.18
CA VAL A 387 -25.13 -36.08 -1.32
C VAL A 387 -25.06 -34.61 -1.77
N GLU A 388 -23.90 -34.15 -2.20
CA GLU A 388 -23.70 -32.78 -2.69
C GLU A 388 -24.40 -32.53 -4.03
N TRP A 389 -24.34 -33.50 -4.95
CA TRP A 389 -25.03 -33.44 -6.24
C TRP A 389 -26.55 -33.42 -6.08
N ASP A 390 -27.11 -34.25 -5.20
CA ASP A 390 -28.54 -34.27 -4.92
C ASP A 390 -29.04 -32.94 -4.33
N ARG A 391 -28.21 -32.25 -3.54
CA ARG A 391 -28.51 -30.90 -3.02
C ARG A 391 -28.51 -29.85 -4.11
N LEU A 392 -27.51 -29.85 -4.98
CA LEU A 392 -27.42 -28.89 -6.09
C LEU A 392 -28.60 -29.02 -7.04
N VAL A 393 -29.06 -30.24 -7.32
CA VAL A 393 -30.25 -30.49 -8.16
C VAL A 393 -31.51 -29.91 -7.52
N LYS A 394 -31.74 -30.16 -6.22
CA LYS A 394 -32.93 -29.63 -5.50
C LYS A 394 -33.01 -28.11 -5.51
N LEU A 395 -31.88 -27.42 -5.36
CA LEU A 395 -31.79 -25.95 -5.35
C LEU A 395 -32.07 -25.29 -6.72
N HIS A 396 -32.02 -26.04 -7.82
CA HIS A 396 -32.31 -25.51 -9.17
C HIS A 396 -33.74 -25.84 -9.64
N THR A 397 -34.47 -26.68 -8.90
CA THR A 397 -35.85 -27.09 -9.22
C THR A 397 -36.93 -26.36 -8.42
N THR A 398 -36.52 -25.51 -7.47
CA THR A 398 -37.34 -24.58 -6.68
C THR A 398 -37.00 -23.16 -7.05
#